data_AF-A0A843C050-F1
#
_entry.id   AF-A0A843C050-F1
#
_cell.length_a   1.000
_cell.length_b   1.000
_cell.length_c   1.000
_cell.angle_alpha   90.00
_cell.angle_beta   90.00
_cell.angle_gamma   90.00
#
_symmetry.space_group_name_H-M   'P 1'
#
loop_
_entity.id
_entity.type
_entity.pdbx_description
1 polymer ?
#
loop_
_entity_poly.entity_id
_entity_poly.type
_entity_poly.pdbx_seq_one_letter_code
_entity_poly.pdbx_strand_id
1 'polypeptide(L)'
;MTQKVHISTNLTPNIIMHVFSCLEIEGSFYNSDYGLKHRFTILEEEYKTWEEISKKCMTLGCNVELFAVLFQIPSYIPADDIETVISSFEKISEAIEEGSIEALLNSYPEVFDNIPIYVPITILDEQFKKLFEHKDLMKEIFKKFQGILGGLWNRFYKDNWENNTKKMIEKRIKDFEVILNPINIISAWQKKLDIKFPYPEFLIYFVEPTTTLATNLLAEKIIVSASLDDLTLYKVAIHEVGRAFLLNTNLFTNDNLKSIAQSNIEKLSVIVDAVCIHVKKELFKNLKIRDDELDPYIVPEVSEIIPVFAQIWDSMKEKDIYDALVQTYNKLTPIV
;
A
#
# COMPACT_ATOMS: atom_id res chain seq x y z
N MET A 1 15.43 9.26 18.31
CA MET A 1 13.98 9.10 18.61
C MET A 1 13.63 7.63 18.47
N THR A 2 12.65 7.14 19.22
CA THR A 2 12.16 5.77 19.08
C THR A 2 11.23 5.70 17.86
N GLN A 3 11.53 4.82 16.89
CA GLN A 3 10.66 4.56 15.74
C GLN A 3 9.31 4.03 16.24
N LYS A 4 8.20 4.52 15.68
CA LYS A 4 6.84 4.16 16.09
C LYS A 4 5.92 3.98 14.88
N VAL A 5 4.80 3.28 15.12
CA VAL A 5 3.67 3.29 14.20
C VAL A 5 2.84 4.53 14.51
N HIS A 6 2.54 5.33 13.50
CA HIS A 6 1.65 6.48 13.58
C HIS A 6 0.37 6.18 12.80
N ILE A 7 -0.77 6.64 13.31
CA ILE A 7 -2.05 6.49 12.65
C ILE A 7 -2.56 7.90 12.36
N SER A 8 -3.00 8.13 11.13
CA SER A 8 -3.53 9.42 10.70
C SER A 8 -4.67 9.24 9.70
N THR A 9 -5.23 10.33 9.22
CA THR A 9 -6.13 10.35 8.07
C THR A 9 -5.82 11.56 7.21
N ASN A 10 -6.04 11.45 5.91
CA ASN A 10 -5.74 12.52 4.96
C ASN A 10 -6.79 12.54 3.84
N LEU A 11 -7.01 13.70 3.22
CA LEU A 11 -8.02 13.85 2.18
C LEU A 11 -7.67 13.03 0.93
N THR A 12 -6.43 13.07 0.45
CA THR A 12 -6.02 12.42 -0.80
C THR A 12 -6.35 10.92 -0.84
N PRO A 13 -5.89 10.08 0.11
CA PRO A 13 -6.21 8.66 0.09
C PRO A 13 -7.72 8.40 0.23
N ASN A 14 -8.45 9.24 0.97
CA ASN A 14 -9.87 9.08 1.23
C ASN A 14 -10.73 9.36 -0.01
N ILE A 15 -10.52 10.49 -0.69
CA ILE A 15 -11.32 10.88 -1.85
C ILE A 15 -11.00 10.00 -3.07
N ILE A 16 -9.74 9.66 -3.30
CA ILE A 16 -9.35 8.78 -4.40
C ILE A 16 -9.93 7.38 -4.15
N MET A 17 -9.82 6.85 -2.92
CA MET A 17 -10.38 5.54 -2.61
C MET A 17 -11.91 5.51 -2.69
N HIS A 18 -12.61 6.62 -2.39
CA HIS A 18 -14.04 6.74 -2.64
C HIS A 18 -14.34 6.57 -4.13
N VAL A 19 -13.62 7.29 -5.01
CA VAL A 19 -13.78 7.16 -6.46
C VAL A 19 -13.53 5.73 -6.93
N PHE A 20 -12.41 5.11 -6.52
CA PHE A 20 -12.06 3.74 -6.88
C PHE A 20 -13.11 2.72 -6.40
N SER A 21 -13.65 2.91 -5.19
CA SER A 21 -14.69 2.04 -4.62
C SER A 21 -16.04 2.19 -5.32
N CYS A 22 -16.38 3.38 -5.80
CA CYS A 22 -17.64 3.66 -6.49
C CYS A 22 -17.61 3.38 -8.00
N LEU A 23 -16.42 3.41 -8.62
CA LEU A 23 -16.23 3.06 -10.04
C LEU A 23 -16.14 1.56 -10.31
N GLU A 24 -16.18 0.72 -9.26
CA GLU A 24 -16.18 -0.74 -9.36
C GLU A 24 -15.09 -1.30 -10.29
N ILE A 25 -13.86 -0.78 -10.15
CA ILE A 25 -12.73 -1.17 -11.00
C ILE A 25 -12.53 -2.70 -10.90
N GLU A 26 -12.69 -3.38 -12.04
CA GLU A 26 -12.61 -4.85 -12.15
C GLU A 26 -11.34 -5.39 -11.46
N GLY A 27 -11.52 -6.40 -10.62
CA GLY A 27 -10.43 -7.19 -10.02
C GLY A 27 -10.05 -6.87 -8.57
N SER A 28 -10.52 -5.76 -7.95
CA SER A 28 -10.14 -5.46 -6.55
C SER A 28 -11.21 -4.76 -5.70
N PHE A 29 -12.18 -4.07 -6.32
CA PHE A 29 -13.17 -3.24 -5.61
C PHE A 29 -14.63 -3.69 -5.84
N TYR A 30 -14.81 -4.80 -6.56
CA TYR A 30 -16.13 -5.35 -6.90
C TYR A 30 -16.95 -5.68 -5.65
N ASN A 31 -18.20 -5.21 -5.60
CA ASN A 31 -19.20 -5.55 -4.57
C ASN A 31 -18.84 -5.18 -3.12
N SER A 32 -18.14 -4.07 -2.88
CA SER A 32 -18.12 -3.55 -1.51
C SER A 32 -19.45 -2.94 -1.13
N ASP A 33 -19.93 -3.23 0.08
CA ASP A 33 -21.10 -2.58 0.66
C ASP A 33 -20.99 -1.05 0.58
N TYR A 34 -19.76 -0.53 0.67
CA TYR A 34 -19.47 0.89 0.50
C TYR A 34 -19.76 1.38 -0.93
N GLY A 35 -19.15 0.77 -1.95
CA GLY A 35 -19.32 1.17 -3.35
C GLY A 35 -20.80 1.16 -3.76
N LEU A 36 -21.53 0.10 -3.39
CA LEU A 36 -22.97 -0.02 -3.65
C LEU A 36 -23.79 1.07 -2.96
N LYS A 37 -23.47 1.38 -1.70
CA LYS A 37 -24.14 2.42 -0.92
C LYS A 37 -23.89 3.81 -1.50
N HIS A 38 -22.68 4.06 -2.01
CA HIS A 38 -22.24 5.39 -2.43
C HIS A 38 -22.19 5.59 -3.95
N ARG A 39 -22.57 4.61 -4.77
CA ARG A 39 -22.53 4.71 -6.25
C ARG A 39 -23.20 5.96 -6.84
N PHE A 40 -24.18 6.53 -6.13
CA PHE A 40 -24.92 7.73 -6.56
C PHE A 40 -24.06 9.01 -6.57
N THR A 41 -22.85 8.97 -5.98
CA THR A 41 -21.93 10.12 -5.94
C THR A 41 -21.15 10.29 -7.25
N ILE A 42 -21.06 9.22 -8.05
CA ILE A 42 -20.46 9.18 -9.37
C ILE A 42 -21.55 9.28 -10.43
N LEU A 43 -21.36 10.18 -11.41
CA LEU A 43 -22.30 10.36 -12.51
C LEU A 43 -22.14 9.25 -13.56
N GLU A 44 -23.20 8.96 -14.31
CA GLU A 44 -23.18 7.91 -15.33
C GLU A 44 -22.12 8.20 -16.42
N GLU A 45 -21.95 9.46 -16.80
CA GLU A 45 -20.93 9.92 -17.73
C GLU A 45 -19.50 9.75 -17.18
N GLU A 46 -19.29 9.93 -15.87
CA GLU A 46 -18.00 9.73 -15.21
C GLU A 46 -17.65 8.24 -15.19
N TYR A 47 -18.65 7.39 -14.91
CA TYR A 47 -18.52 5.94 -14.97
C TYR A 47 -18.17 5.44 -16.38
N LYS A 48 -18.90 5.88 -17.41
CA LYS A 48 -18.60 5.55 -18.82
C LYS A 48 -17.20 5.99 -19.23
N THR A 49 -16.81 7.21 -18.82
CA THR A 49 -15.48 7.74 -19.08
C THR A 49 -14.40 6.85 -18.47
N TRP A 50 -14.62 6.35 -17.25
CA TRP A 50 -13.69 5.45 -16.59
C TRP A 50 -13.60 4.09 -17.27
N GLU A 51 -14.72 3.48 -17.68
CA GLU A 51 -14.72 2.21 -18.41
C GLU A 51 -13.89 2.30 -19.71
N GLU A 52 -13.98 3.42 -20.43
CA GLU A 52 -13.17 3.66 -21.62
C GLU A 52 -11.68 3.76 -21.29
N ILE A 53 -11.31 4.46 -20.22
CA ILE A 53 -9.92 4.58 -19.75
C ILE A 53 -9.37 3.20 -19.39
N SER A 54 -10.08 2.45 -18.55
CA SER A 54 -9.67 1.12 -18.10
C SER A 54 -9.42 0.18 -19.28
N LYS A 55 -10.33 0.14 -20.27
CA LYS A 55 -10.16 -0.68 -21.48
C LYS A 55 -8.93 -0.28 -22.30
N LYS A 56 -8.68 1.02 -22.47
CA LYS A 56 -7.47 1.51 -23.17
C LYS A 56 -6.20 1.07 -22.45
N CYS A 57 -6.14 1.21 -21.12
CA CYS A 57 -4.97 0.85 -20.33
C CYS A 57 -4.72 -0.67 -20.29
N MET A 58 -5.76 -1.48 -20.20
CA MET A 58 -5.64 -2.95 -20.33
C MET A 58 -5.01 -3.35 -21.66
N THR A 59 -5.37 -2.66 -22.75
CA THR A 59 -4.81 -2.92 -24.08
C THR A 59 -3.32 -2.57 -24.18
N LEU A 60 -2.86 -1.59 -23.39
CA LEU A 60 -1.46 -1.12 -23.39
C LEU A 60 -0.58 -1.86 -22.36
N GLY A 61 -1.17 -2.69 -21.50
CA GLY A 61 -0.42 -3.42 -20.47
C GLY A 61 0.19 -2.52 -19.39
N CYS A 62 -0.38 -1.34 -19.14
CA CYS A 62 0.11 -0.35 -18.18
C CYS A 62 -0.73 -0.24 -16.90
N ASN A 63 -1.53 -1.27 -16.56
CA ASN A 63 -2.49 -1.21 -15.45
C ASN A 63 -1.81 -0.98 -14.09
N VAL A 64 -0.65 -1.61 -13.85
CA VAL A 64 0.09 -1.48 -12.59
C VAL A 64 0.65 -0.07 -12.44
N GLU A 65 1.26 0.45 -13.51
CA GLU A 65 1.81 1.81 -13.53
C GLU A 65 0.71 2.85 -13.40
N LEU A 66 -0.44 2.63 -14.05
CA LEU A 66 -1.62 3.48 -13.92
C LEU A 66 -2.15 3.51 -12.48
N PHE A 67 -2.26 2.35 -11.84
CA PHE A 67 -2.66 2.28 -10.43
C PHE A 67 -1.67 3.04 -9.53
N ALA A 68 -0.38 2.92 -9.79
CA ALA A 68 0.64 3.66 -9.05
C ALA A 68 0.44 5.18 -9.17
N VAL A 69 0.23 5.71 -10.39
CA VAL A 69 0.12 7.16 -10.61
C VAL A 69 -1.28 7.75 -10.35
N LEU A 70 -2.33 6.94 -10.40
CA LEU A 70 -3.69 7.40 -10.08
C LEU A 70 -4.05 7.24 -8.60
N PHE A 71 -3.40 6.31 -7.90
CA PHE A 71 -3.74 5.99 -6.53
C PHE A 71 -2.54 6.06 -5.58
N GLN A 72 -1.50 5.23 -5.77
CA GLN A 72 -0.46 5.06 -4.74
C GLN A 72 0.36 6.33 -4.51
N ILE A 73 0.95 6.88 -5.58
CA ILE A 73 1.78 8.08 -5.57
C ILE A 73 0.99 9.32 -5.10
N PRO A 74 -0.19 9.66 -5.64
CA PRO A 74 -0.93 10.82 -5.14
C PRO A 74 -1.35 10.63 -3.68
N SER A 75 -1.82 9.44 -3.29
CA SER A 75 -2.20 9.15 -1.89
C SER A 75 -1.02 9.20 -0.90
N TYR A 76 0.21 9.09 -1.40
CA TYR A 76 1.43 9.25 -0.61
C TYR A 76 1.72 10.72 -0.26
N ILE A 77 1.15 11.66 -1.01
CA ILE A 77 1.26 13.11 -0.84
C ILE A 77 0.12 13.60 0.08
N PRO A 78 0.43 14.17 1.26
CA PRO A 78 -0.60 14.68 2.15
C PRO A 78 -1.25 15.94 1.57
N ALA A 79 -2.58 15.99 1.61
CA ALA A 79 -3.37 17.17 1.25
C ALA A 79 -4.46 17.46 2.29
N ASP A 80 -4.69 18.74 2.55
CA ASP A 80 -5.79 19.21 3.40
C ASP A 80 -7.01 19.67 2.58
N ASP A 81 -6.81 19.99 1.30
CA ASP A 81 -7.83 20.52 0.39
C ASP A 81 -7.78 19.88 -1.01
N ILE A 82 -8.85 20.09 -1.78
CA ILE A 82 -9.01 19.49 -3.10
C ILE A 82 -8.05 20.10 -4.14
N GLU A 83 -7.70 21.37 -3.98
CA GLU A 83 -6.76 22.08 -4.85
C GLU A 83 -5.38 21.41 -4.80
N THR A 84 -4.92 21.06 -3.60
CA THR A 84 -3.67 20.32 -3.38
C THR A 84 -3.75 18.93 -4.00
N VAL A 85 -4.85 18.18 -3.78
CA VAL A 85 -5.08 16.87 -4.41
C VAL A 85 -5.03 16.98 -5.94
N ILE A 86 -5.69 17.96 -6.54
CA ILE A 86 -5.71 18.13 -8.00
C ILE A 86 -4.32 18.52 -8.51
N SER A 87 -3.61 19.43 -7.83
CA SER A 87 -2.29 19.89 -8.21
C SER A 87 -1.23 18.77 -8.16
N SER A 88 -1.39 17.77 -7.29
CA SER A 88 -0.46 16.63 -7.27
C SER A 88 -0.47 15.84 -8.58
N PHE A 89 -1.63 15.74 -9.24
CA PHE A 89 -1.72 15.08 -10.56
C PHE A 89 -1.00 15.88 -11.66
N GLU A 90 -0.92 17.20 -11.55
CA GLU A 90 -0.13 18.02 -12.48
C GLU A 90 1.36 17.70 -12.34
N LYS A 91 1.87 17.59 -11.10
CA LYS A 91 3.25 17.19 -10.84
C LYS A 91 3.57 15.76 -11.25
N ILE A 92 2.62 14.85 -11.08
CA ILE A 92 2.77 13.48 -11.59
C ILE A 92 2.77 13.49 -13.13
N SER A 93 1.98 14.35 -13.77
CA SER A 93 1.99 14.52 -15.22
C SER A 93 3.35 15.01 -15.72
N GLU A 94 3.93 16.02 -15.06
CA GLU A 94 5.28 16.54 -15.37
C GLU A 94 6.32 15.41 -15.30
N ALA A 95 6.30 14.59 -14.23
CA ALA A 95 7.19 13.43 -14.09
C ALA A 95 7.02 12.40 -15.22
N ILE A 96 5.79 12.12 -15.64
CA ILE A 96 5.52 11.23 -16.80
C ILE A 96 6.06 11.85 -18.10
N GLU A 97 5.97 13.16 -18.29
CA GLU A 97 6.49 13.85 -19.46
C GLU A 97 8.02 13.83 -19.54
N GLU A 98 8.69 13.83 -18.39
CA GLU A 98 10.14 13.67 -18.27
C GLU A 98 10.58 12.19 -18.37
N GLY A 99 9.65 11.26 -18.17
CA GLY A 99 9.95 9.83 -18.12
C GLY A 99 10.81 9.44 -16.91
N SER A 100 10.69 10.19 -15.80
CA SER A 100 11.45 9.96 -14.58
C SER A 100 10.66 10.42 -13.35
N ILE A 101 10.90 9.77 -12.21
CA ILE A 101 10.34 10.20 -10.92
C ILE A 101 11.00 11.49 -10.38
N GLU A 102 12.10 11.94 -10.98
CA GLU A 102 12.91 13.06 -10.49
C GLU A 102 12.10 14.35 -10.25
N ALA A 103 11.14 14.68 -11.12
CA ALA A 103 10.27 15.86 -10.92
C ALA A 103 9.48 15.80 -9.61
N LEU A 104 9.03 14.60 -9.19
CA LEU A 104 8.31 14.39 -7.93
C LEU A 104 9.24 14.46 -6.73
N LEU A 105 10.44 13.87 -6.83
CA LEU A 105 11.46 13.95 -5.77
C LEU A 105 11.86 15.41 -5.50
N ASN A 106 11.98 16.21 -6.55
CA ASN A 106 12.32 17.63 -6.45
C ASN A 106 11.15 18.49 -5.95
N SER A 107 9.91 18.15 -6.31
CA SER A 107 8.71 18.90 -5.91
C SER A 107 8.29 18.60 -4.46
N TYR A 108 8.52 17.38 -3.99
CA TYR A 108 8.13 16.91 -2.66
C TYR A 108 9.26 16.12 -1.97
N PRO A 109 10.42 16.74 -1.71
CA PRO A 109 11.60 16.03 -1.18
C PRO A 109 11.29 15.30 0.12
N GLU A 110 10.74 16.01 1.12
CA GLU A 110 10.41 15.44 2.43
C GLU A 110 9.36 14.31 2.36
N VAL A 111 8.48 14.33 1.35
CA VAL A 111 7.47 13.27 1.18
C VAL A 111 8.13 12.01 0.65
N PHE A 112 9.04 12.13 -0.32
CA PHE A 112 9.63 11.00 -1.05
C PHE A 112 11.06 10.63 -0.59
N ASP A 113 11.59 11.23 0.47
CA ASP A 113 12.92 10.92 1.04
C ASP A 113 13.13 9.42 1.34
N ASN A 114 12.05 8.70 1.69
CA ASN A 114 12.08 7.27 1.99
C ASN A 114 11.96 6.36 0.76
N ILE A 115 11.67 6.91 -0.42
CA ILE A 115 11.48 6.10 -1.64
C ILE A 115 12.73 5.32 -2.05
N PRO A 116 13.95 5.89 -2.03
CA PRO A 116 15.17 5.12 -2.31
C PRO A 116 15.39 3.94 -1.35
N ILE A 117 14.81 3.99 -0.15
CA ILE A 117 14.84 2.91 0.83
C ILE A 117 13.85 1.80 0.44
N TYR A 118 12.70 2.15 -0.11
CA TYR A 118 11.67 1.20 -0.55
C TYR A 118 12.05 0.42 -1.80
N VAL A 119 12.53 1.12 -2.83
CA VAL A 119 12.88 0.49 -4.11
C VAL A 119 13.98 1.29 -4.81
N PRO A 120 14.90 0.64 -5.55
CA PRO A 120 15.86 1.35 -6.38
C PRO A 120 15.16 2.35 -7.33
N ILE A 121 15.66 3.58 -7.38
CA ILE A 121 15.10 4.65 -8.23
C ILE A 121 15.03 4.23 -9.71
N THR A 122 15.98 3.41 -10.17
CA THR A 122 15.98 2.88 -11.54
C THR A 122 14.72 2.09 -11.89
N ILE A 123 14.12 1.38 -10.92
CA ILE A 123 12.89 0.61 -11.13
C ILE A 123 11.69 1.56 -11.26
N LEU A 124 11.66 2.64 -10.48
CA LEU A 124 10.61 3.65 -10.60
C LEU A 124 10.74 4.41 -11.92
N ASP A 125 11.96 4.79 -12.32
CA ASP A 125 12.19 5.42 -13.62
C ASP A 125 11.71 4.53 -14.78
N GLU A 126 11.88 3.21 -14.70
CA GLU A 126 11.34 2.28 -15.70
C GLU A 126 9.80 2.33 -15.79
N GLN A 127 9.10 2.45 -14.66
CA GLN A 127 7.65 2.63 -14.64
C GLN A 127 7.24 3.95 -15.31
N PHE A 128 7.94 5.05 -15.01
CA PHE A 128 7.67 6.36 -15.61
C PHE A 128 8.01 6.38 -17.11
N LYS A 129 9.09 5.71 -17.55
CA LYS A 129 9.43 5.55 -18.98
C LYS A 129 8.34 4.82 -19.75
N LYS A 130 7.76 3.77 -19.17
CA LYS A 130 6.65 3.04 -19.79
C LYS A 130 5.39 3.92 -19.94
N LEU A 131 5.10 4.76 -18.95
CA LEU A 131 4.01 5.73 -19.04
C LEU A 131 4.31 6.85 -20.06
N PHE A 132 5.57 7.27 -20.18
CA PHE A 132 6.01 8.28 -21.14
C PHE A 132 5.72 7.87 -22.59
N GLU A 133 5.84 6.58 -22.93
CA GLU A 133 5.46 6.03 -24.26
C GLU A 133 4.00 6.33 -24.63
N HIS A 134 3.15 6.61 -23.64
CA HIS A 134 1.73 6.93 -23.78
C HIS A 134 1.36 8.28 -23.14
N LYS A 135 2.30 9.22 -23.05
CA LYS A 135 2.13 10.48 -22.31
C LYS A 135 0.88 11.28 -22.67
N ASP A 136 0.50 11.37 -23.95
CA ASP A 136 -0.68 12.15 -24.35
C ASP A 136 -1.98 11.53 -23.85
N LEU A 137 -2.05 10.19 -23.84
CA LEU A 137 -3.15 9.46 -23.21
C LEU A 137 -3.14 9.66 -21.70
N MET A 138 -1.97 9.62 -21.05
CA MET A 138 -1.86 9.85 -19.60
C MET A 138 -2.36 11.24 -19.21
N LYS A 139 -2.01 12.29 -19.97
CA LYS A 139 -2.55 13.65 -19.78
C LYS A 139 -4.07 13.69 -19.89
N GLU A 140 -4.63 13.00 -20.89
CA GLU A 140 -6.09 12.90 -21.05
C GLU A 140 -6.74 12.24 -19.83
N ILE A 141 -6.16 11.13 -19.36
CA ILE A 141 -6.64 10.38 -18.19
C ILE A 141 -6.60 11.25 -16.94
N PHE A 142 -5.49 11.93 -16.66
CA PHE A 142 -5.36 12.78 -15.49
C PHE A 142 -6.35 13.92 -15.51
N LYS A 143 -6.52 14.59 -16.66
CA LYS A 143 -7.52 15.66 -16.80
C LYS A 143 -8.94 15.16 -16.51
N LYS A 144 -9.29 13.97 -17.03
CA LYS A 144 -10.59 13.33 -16.76
C LYS A 144 -10.75 12.97 -15.29
N PHE A 145 -9.72 12.38 -14.69
CA PHE A 145 -9.73 11.96 -13.29
C PHE A 145 -9.80 13.14 -12.32
N GLN A 146 -9.04 14.21 -12.57
CA GLN A 146 -9.14 15.48 -11.84
C GLN A 146 -10.56 16.08 -11.95
N GLY A 147 -11.18 16.00 -13.13
CA GLY A 147 -12.58 16.39 -13.34
C GLY A 147 -13.56 15.60 -12.47
N ILE A 148 -13.39 14.27 -12.38
CA ILE A 148 -14.19 13.40 -11.51
C ILE A 148 -13.98 13.79 -10.04
N LEU A 149 -12.73 13.97 -9.59
CA LEU A 149 -12.41 14.36 -8.22
C LEU A 149 -13.02 15.71 -7.84
N GLY A 150 -12.86 16.73 -8.69
CA GLY A 150 -13.43 18.05 -8.46
C GLY A 150 -14.96 18.05 -8.50
N GLY A 151 -15.56 17.29 -9.41
CA GLY A 151 -17.01 17.09 -9.47
C GLY A 151 -17.55 16.42 -8.21
N LEU A 152 -16.96 15.29 -7.81
CA LEU A 152 -17.31 14.54 -6.60
C LEU A 152 -17.17 15.40 -5.34
N TRP A 153 -16.08 16.15 -5.23
CA TRP A 153 -15.83 17.06 -4.12
C TRP A 153 -16.99 18.05 -3.93
N ASN A 154 -17.37 18.75 -5.00
CA ASN A 154 -18.41 19.77 -4.96
C ASN A 154 -19.81 19.21 -4.74
N ARG A 155 -20.13 18.03 -5.30
CA ARG A 155 -21.48 17.45 -5.21
C ARG A 155 -21.74 16.72 -3.89
N PHE A 156 -20.72 16.16 -3.26
CA PHE A 156 -20.89 15.27 -2.11
C PHE A 156 -19.75 15.34 -1.10
N TYR A 157 -18.50 15.20 -1.55
CA TYR A 157 -17.42 14.82 -0.65
C TYR A 157 -17.00 15.95 0.29
N LYS A 158 -17.10 17.21 -0.12
CA LYS A 158 -16.77 18.36 0.73
C LYS A 158 -17.58 18.36 2.02
N ASP A 159 -18.91 18.35 1.90
CA ASP A 159 -19.82 18.39 3.04
C ASP A 159 -19.68 17.12 3.89
N ASN A 160 -19.54 15.95 3.24
CA ASN A 160 -19.37 14.69 3.96
C ASN A 160 -18.03 14.62 4.71
N TRP A 161 -16.93 15.06 4.09
CA TRP A 161 -15.59 15.06 4.68
C TRP A 161 -15.52 15.97 5.91
N GLU A 162 -15.91 17.25 5.75
CA GLU A 162 -15.80 18.26 6.80
C GLU A 162 -16.75 17.98 7.98
N ASN A 163 -17.97 17.50 7.70
CA ASN A 163 -18.98 17.37 8.74
C ASN A 163 -19.07 15.98 9.36
N ASN A 164 -18.65 14.93 8.66
CA ASN A 164 -18.90 13.54 9.06
C ASN A 164 -17.62 12.69 9.03
N THR A 165 -17.12 12.34 7.84
CA THR A 165 -16.06 11.33 7.65
C THR A 165 -14.80 11.66 8.44
N LYS A 166 -14.28 12.89 8.33
CA LYS A 166 -13.04 13.27 9.03
C LYS A 166 -13.18 13.12 10.55
N LYS A 167 -14.28 13.62 11.14
CA LYS A 167 -14.53 13.53 12.58
C LYS A 167 -14.70 12.10 13.07
N MET A 168 -15.40 11.26 12.30
CA MET A 168 -15.57 9.84 12.60
C MET A 168 -14.21 9.13 12.62
N ILE A 169 -13.39 9.34 11.59
CA ILE A 169 -12.06 8.71 11.49
C ILE A 169 -11.13 9.26 12.59
N GLU A 170 -11.09 10.57 12.84
CA GLU A 170 -10.27 11.15 13.91
C GLU A 170 -10.64 10.59 15.30
N LYS A 171 -11.92 10.34 15.55
CA LYS A 171 -12.36 9.64 16.76
C LYS A 171 -11.83 8.21 16.78
N ARG A 172 -11.98 7.47 15.67
CA ARG A 172 -11.49 6.08 15.54
C ARG A 172 -9.98 5.98 15.77
N ILE A 173 -9.20 6.94 15.27
CA ILE A 173 -7.75 7.04 15.48
C ILE A 173 -7.46 7.16 16.98
N LYS A 174 -8.08 8.11 17.67
CA LYS A 174 -7.88 8.31 19.12
C LYS A 174 -8.22 7.06 19.92
N ASP A 175 -9.32 6.40 19.59
CA ASP A 175 -9.77 5.18 20.26
C ASP A 175 -8.76 4.04 20.06
N PHE A 176 -8.25 3.86 18.83
CA PHE A 176 -7.30 2.80 18.50
C PHE A 176 -5.87 3.07 19.01
N GLU A 177 -5.43 4.34 19.02
CA GLU A 177 -4.14 4.76 19.57
C GLU A 177 -3.97 4.41 21.06
N VAL A 178 -5.04 4.46 21.85
CA VAL A 178 -5.02 4.03 23.27
C VAL A 178 -4.57 2.58 23.39
N ILE A 179 -4.97 1.75 22.43
CA ILE A 179 -4.62 0.35 22.41
C ILE A 179 -3.21 0.18 21.82
N LEU A 180 -2.93 0.80 20.66
CA LEU A 180 -1.72 0.57 19.88
C LEU A 180 -0.45 1.13 20.56
N ASN A 181 -0.52 2.35 21.14
CA ASN A 181 0.65 3.08 21.67
C ASN A 181 1.45 2.32 22.76
N PRO A 182 0.82 1.59 23.70
CA PRO A 182 1.53 0.72 24.63
C PRO A 182 2.46 -0.32 23.99
N ILE A 183 2.26 -0.65 22.71
CA ILE A 183 2.95 -1.71 22.00
C ILE A 183 3.92 -1.12 20.99
N ASN A 184 5.21 -1.35 21.19
CA ASN A 184 6.21 -0.99 20.20
C ASN A 184 6.37 -2.12 19.17
N ILE A 185 5.49 -2.14 18.17
CA ILE A 185 5.46 -3.13 17.08
C ILE A 185 6.81 -3.19 16.35
N ILE A 186 7.37 -2.03 16.02
CA ILE A 186 8.65 -1.92 15.31
C ILE A 186 9.76 -2.58 16.14
N SER A 187 9.90 -2.22 17.41
CA SER A 187 10.92 -2.82 18.30
C SER A 187 10.72 -4.32 18.48
N ALA A 188 9.48 -4.80 18.49
CA ALA A 188 9.17 -6.23 18.58
C ALA A 188 9.70 -6.99 17.34
N TRP A 189 9.48 -6.44 16.14
CA TRP A 189 10.04 -6.97 14.90
C TRP A 189 11.57 -6.87 14.86
N GLN A 190 12.17 -5.74 15.24
CA GLN A 190 13.63 -5.59 15.28
C GLN A 190 14.28 -6.66 16.16
N LYS A 191 13.71 -6.90 17.35
CA LYS A 191 14.20 -7.95 18.25
C LYS A 191 14.03 -9.35 17.66
N LYS A 192 12.96 -9.59 16.91
CA LYS A 192 12.63 -10.92 16.37
C LYS A 192 13.45 -11.27 15.13
N LEU A 193 13.75 -10.29 14.28
CA LEU A 193 14.51 -10.48 13.03
C LEU A 193 15.99 -10.11 13.15
N ASP A 194 16.39 -9.43 14.23
CA ASP A 194 17.72 -8.83 14.39
C ASP A 194 18.10 -7.87 13.25
N ILE A 195 17.09 -7.16 12.72
CA ILE A 195 17.23 -6.19 11.63
C ILE A 195 16.73 -4.83 12.11
N LYS A 196 17.38 -3.75 11.66
CA LYS A 196 16.91 -2.39 11.93
C LYS A 196 15.74 -2.02 11.02
N PHE A 197 14.73 -1.37 11.59
CA PHE A 197 13.64 -0.86 10.77
C PHE A 197 14.19 0.26 9.87
N PRO A 198 13.93 0.22 8.56
CA PRO A 198 14.66 1.08 7.63
C PRO A 198 14.05 2.49 7.51
N TYR A 199 12.84 2.72 8.05
CA TYR A 199 12.11 4.00 7.95
C TYR A 199 12.05 4.73 9.30
N PRO A 200 11.97 6.08 9.33
CA PRO A 200 11.88 6.83 10.58
C PRO A 200 10.62 6.50 11.40
N GLU A 201 9.51 6.22 10.73
CA GLU A 201 8.23 5.77 11.30
C GLU A 201 7.48 4.90 10.30
N PHE A 202 6.36 4.32 10.72
CA PHE A 202 5.43 3.63 9.83
C PHE A 202 4.05 4.25 9.96
N LEU A 203 3.44 4.67 8.86
CA LEU A 203 2.20 5.44 8.85
C LEU A 203 1.03 4.61 8.32
N ILE A 204 -0.03 4.56 9.10
CA ILE A 204 -1.30 3.95 8.73
C ILE A 204 -2.32 5.06 8.52
N TYR A 205 -2.75 5.25 7.27
CA TYR A 205 -3.89 6.10 6.97
C TYR A 205 -5.19 5.34 7.14
N PHE A 206 -6.01 5.79 8.08
CA PHE A 206 -7.39 5.37 8.16
C PHE A 206 -8.21 6.11 7.10
N VAL A 207 -8.92 5.32 6.31
CA VAL A 207 -9.87 5.79 5.32
C VAL A 207 -11.25 5.22 5.62
N GLU A 208 -12.30 5.90 5.19
CA GLU A 208 -13.65 5.35 5.25
C GLU A 208 -13.86 4.23 4.20
N PRO A 209 -13.58 4.46 2.90
CA PRO A 209 -13.71 3.41 1.90
C PRO A 209 -12.50 2.50 1.85
N THR A 210 -12.70 1.19 1.88
CA THR A 210 -11.75 0.25 1.27
C THR A 210 -12.42 -1.11 1.12
N THR A 211 -12.00 -1.84 0.10
CA THR A 211 -12.43 -3.21 -0.21
C THR A 211 -11.36 -4.23 0.16
N THR A 212 -10.14 -3.74 0.39
CA THR A 212 -8.99 -4.53 0.81
C THR A 212 -8.75 -4.36 2.30
N LEU A 213 -8.05 -5.34 2.90
CA LEU A 213 -7.64 -5.28 4.30
C LEU A 213 -6.65 -4.14 4.54
N ALA A 214 -5.68 -4.01 3.65
CA ALA A 214 -4.73 -2.92 3.59
C ALA A 214 -4.25 -2.71 2.16
N THR A 215 -3.87 -1.49 1.82
CA THR A 215 -3.23 -1.17 0.54
C THR A 215 -1.95 -0.37 0.78
N ASN A 216 -0.84 -0.82 0.21
CA ASN A 216 0.44 -0.13 0.30
C ASN A 216 0.46 1.11 -0.59
N LEU A 217 0.95 2.22 -0.02
CA LEU A 217 1.09 3.50 -0.69
C LEU A 217 2.52 3.81 -1.12
N LEU A 218 3.40 2.79 -1.18
CA LEU A 218 4.85 2.81 -1.44
C LEU A 218 5.63 2.35 -0.18
N ALA A 219 6.50 3.20 0.36
CA ALA A 219 7.51 2.86 1.36
C ALA A 219 6.93 2.46 2.73
N GLU A 220 6.77 3.42 3.64
CA GLU A 220 6.35 3.20 5.02
C GLU A 220 4.87 3.49 5.29
N LYS A 221 4.08 3.66 4.23
CA LYS A 221 2.69 4.13 4.33
C LYS A 221 1.71 3.08 3.79
N ILE A 222 0.65 2.85 4.54
CA ILE A 222 -0.48 2.01 4.11
C ILE A 222 -1.81 2.73 4.30
N ILE A 223 -2.83 2.25 3.60
CA ILE A 223 -4.23 2.61 3.82
C ILE A 223 -4.96 1.41 4.41
N VAL A 224 -5.81 1.66 5.41
CA VAL A 224 -6.62 0.66 6.09
C VAL A 224 -8.00 1.23 6.39
N SER A 225 -9.05 0.39 6.38
CA SER A 225 -10.40 0.86 6.71
C SER A 225 -10.49 1.27 8.16
N ALA A 226 -11.07 2.43 8.42
CA ALA A 226 -11.47 2.84 9.76
C ALA A 226 -12.58 1.93 10.34
N SER A 227 -13.32 1.21 9.49
CA SER A 227 -14.43 0.33 9.90
C SER A 227 -14.01 -1.05 10.38
N LEU A 228 -12.75 -1.45 10.21
CA LEU A 228 -12.26 -2.73 10.71
C LEU A 228 -12.28 -2.74 12.25
N ASP A 229 -12.57 -3.91 12.82
CA ASP A 229 -12.50 -4.11 14.26
C ASP A 229 -11.06 -3.99 14.78
N ASP A 230 -10.91 -3.76 16.08
CA ASP A 230 -9.60 -3.53 16.70
C ASP A 230 -8.62 -4.68 16.48
N LEU A 231 -9.08 -5.93 16.59
CA LEU A 231 -8.19 -7.10 16.47
C LEU A 231 -7.69 -7.25 15.03
N THR A 232 -8.55 -7.02 14.04
CA THR A 232 -8.15 -7.01 12.63
C THR A 232 -7.17 -5.88 12.34
N LEU A 233 -7.44 -4.65 12.81
CA LEU A 233 -6.50 -3.53 12.67
C LEU A 233 -5.14 -3.82 13.29
N TYR A 234 -5.13 -4.47 14.44
CA TYR A 234 -3.90 -4.94 15.08
C TYR A 234 -3.11 -5.92 14.23
N LYS A 235 -3.79 -6.93 13.69
CA LYS A 235 -3.19 -7.94 12.81
C LYS A 235 -2.61 -7.31 11.56
N VAL A 236 -3.32 -6.35 10.97
CA VAL A 236 -2.86 -5.57 9.81
C VAL A 236 -1.63 -4.75 10.17
N ALA A 237 -1.66 -3.96 11.24
CA ALA A 237 -0.54 -3.12 11.65
C ALA A 237 0.74 -3.95 11.90
N ILE A 238 0.63 -5.08 12.60
CA ILE A 238 1.78 -5.94 12.88
C ILE A 238 2.29 -6.62 11.60
N HIS A 239 1.39 -7.04 10.71
CA HIS A 239 1.76 -7.68 9.44
C HIS A 239 2.48 -6.72 8.50
N GLU A 240 1.89 -5.56 8.24
CA GLU A 240 2.42 -4.59 7.28
C GLU A 240 3.73 -3.95 7.75
N VAL A 241 3.91 -3.74 9.06
CA VAL A 241 5.23 -3.38 9.59
C VAL A 241 6.26 -4.47 9.28
N GLY A 242 5.90 -5.75 9.47
CA GLY A 242 6.75 -6.89 9.11
C GLY A 242 7.11 -6.92 7.63
N ARG A 243 6.14 -6.62 6.74
CA ARG A 243 6.40 -6.49 5.30
C ARG A 243 7.37 -5.35 5.02
N ALA A 244 7.24 -4.19 5.66
CA ALA A 244 8.16 -3.07 5.47
C ALA A 244 9.61 -3.36 5.92
N PHE A 245 9.82 -4.27 6.88
CA PHE A 245 11.17 -4.78 7.20
C PHE A 245 11.80 -5.57 6.05
N LEU A 246 10.98 -6.29 5.29
CA LEU A 246 11.43 -7.33 4.37
C LEU A 246 11.36 -6.90 2.90
N LEU A 247 10.37 -6.10 2.51
CA LEU A 247 10.13 -5.58 1.16
C LEU A 247 10.68 -4.16 1.04
N ASN A 248 12.00 -4.04 0.93
CA ASN A 248 12.69 -2.78 0.72
C ASN A 248 13.93 -2.98 -0.18
N THR A 249 14.68 -1.92 -0.44
CA THR A 249 15.85 -1.90 -1.33
C THR A 249 16.90 -2.96 -0.98
N ASN A 250 16.97 -3.43 0.27
CA ASN A 250 17.89 -4.50 0.65
C ASN A 250 17.67 -5.79 -0.15
N LEU A 251 16.45 -6.08 -0.61
CA LEU A 251 16.18 -7.23 -1.48
C LEU A 251 16.89 -7.13 -2.83
N PHE A 252 17.08 -5.90 -3.33
CA PHE A 252 17.70 -5.61 -4.62
C PHE A 252 19.22 -5.46 -4.52
N THR A 253 19.76 -5.36 -3.31
CA THR A 253 21.20 -5.25 -3.06
C THR A 253 21.80 -6.48 -2.40
N ASN A 254 20.99 -7.36 -1.81
CA ASN A 254 21.44 -8.62 -1.24
C ASN A 254 21.83 -9.61 -2.35
N ASP A 255 23.05 -10.13 -2.31
CA ASP A 255 23.61 -10.99 -3.37
C ASP A 255 22.76 -12.24 -3.66
N ASN A 256 22.08 -12.78 -2.64
CA ASN A 256 21.27 -14.00 -2.78
C ASN A 256 19.84 -13.71 -3.26
N LEU A 257 19.31 -12.50 -2.99
CA LEU A 257 17.92 -12.13 -3.30
C LEU A 257 17.78 -11.24 -4.53
N LYS A 258 18.83 -10.52 -4.93
CA LYS A 258 18.77 -9.55 -6.02
C LYS A 258 18.24 -10.14 -7.32
N SER A 259 18.72 -11.31 -7.72
CA SER A 259 18.26 -11.98 -8.95
C SER A 259 16.79 -12.39 -8.87
N ILE A 260 16.34 -12.85 -7.70
CA ILE A 260 14.95 -13.21 -7.44
C ILE A 260 14.07 -11.95 -7.46
N ALA A 261 14.47 -10.90 -6.74
CA ALA A 261 13.73 -9.64 -6.66
C ALA A 261 13.59 -8.98 -8.04
N GLN A 262 14.62 -9.05 -8.89
CA GLN A 262 14.58 -8.50 -10.25
C GLN A 262 13.74 -9.33 -11.23
N SER A 263 13.59 -10.64 -11.00
CA SER A 263 12.90 -11.55 -11.92
C SER A 263 11.47 -11.89 -11.51
N ASN A 264 11.18 -11.93 -10.20
CA ASN A 264 9.91 -12.41 -9.67
C ASN A 264 9.58 -11.82 -8.29
N ILE A 265 9.48 -10.49 -8.21
CA ILE A 265 9.14 -9.77 -6.98
C ILE A 265 7.76 -10.16 -6.44
N GLU A 266 6.81 -10.50 -7.31
CA GLU A 266 5.45 -10.91 -6.92
C GLU A 266 5.48 -12.18 -6.08
N LYS A 267 6.17 -13.23 -6.55
CA LYS A 267 6.31 -14.47 -5.77
C LYS A 267 7.05 -14.24 -4.47
N LEU A 268 8.09 -13.39 -4.49
CA LEU A 268 8.82 -13.02 -3.27
C LEU A 268 7.91 -12.30 -2.27
N SER A 269 7.02 -11.42 -2.72
CA SER A 269 6.02 -10.77 -1.85
C SER A 269 5.10 -11.78 -1.18
N VAL A 270 4.59 -12.78 -1.92
CA VAL A 270 3.73 -13.83 -1.34
C VAL A 270 4.47 -14.67 -0.30
N ILE A 271 5.76 -14.94 -0.53
CA ILE A 271 6.61 -15.60 0.47
C ILE A 271 6.78 -14.72 1.72
N VAL A 272 7.02 -13.42 1.54
CA VAL A 272 7.10 -12.47 2.67
C VAL A 272 5.80 -12.43 3.46
N ASP A 273 4.64 -12.52 2.82
CA ASP A 273 3.36 -12.61 3.53
C ASP A 273 3.28 -13.87 4.40
N ALA A 274 3.70 -15.02 3.87
CA ALA A 274 3.75 -16.27 4.64
C ALA A 274 4.73 -16.19 5.83
N VAL A 275 5.89 -15.57 5.62
CA VAL A 275 6.88 -15.29 6.68
C VAL A 275 6.26 -14.42 7.77
N CYS A 276 5.60 -13.33 7.38
CA CYS A 276 4.97 -12.40 8.32
C CYS A 276 3.93 -13.10 9.17
N ILE A 277 3.06 -13.93 8.56
CA ILE A 277 2.05 -14.72 9.30
C ILE A 277 2.70 -15.69 10.28
N HIS A 278 3.74 -16.42 9.85
CA HIS A 278 4.42 -17.37 10.73
C HIS A 278 5.06 -16.67 11.94
N VAL A 279 5.83 -15.60 11.70
CA VAL A 279 6.57 -14.89 12.75
C VAL A 279 5.62 -14.10 13.67
N LYS A 280 4.54 -13.55 13.13
CA LYS A 280 3.53 -12.77 13.88
C LYS A 280 2.90 -13.56 15.02
N LYS A 281 2.67 -14.87 14.86
CA LYS A 281 2.15 -15.74 15.93
C LYS A 281 2.98 -15.69 17.21
N GLU A 282 4.31 -15.67 17.07
CA GLU A 282 5.19 -15.52 18.22
C GLU A 282 5.16 -14.11 18.81
N LEU A 283 5.06 -13.08 17.95
CA LEU A 283 4.94 -11.70 18.41
C LEU A 283 3.66 -11.51 19.23
N PHE A 284 2.53 -12.09 18.80
CA PHE A 284 1.26 -11.98 19.52
C PHE A 284 1.35 -12.59 20.91
N LYS A 285 1.96 -13.78 21.02
CA LYS A 285 2.26 -14.41 22.31
C LYS A 285 3.11 -13.53 23.21
N ASN A 286 4.18 -12.92 22.68
CA ASN A 286 5.10 -12.07 23.44
C ASN A 286 4.46 -10.75 23.87
N LEU A 287 3.58 -10.19 23.03
CA LEU A 287 2.85 -8.95 23.27
C LEU A 287 1.55 -9.17 24.08
N LYS A 288 1.23 -10.44 24.42
CA LYS A 288 -0.01 -10.84 25.10
C LYS A 288 -1.27 -10.39 24.37
N ILE A 289 -1.21 -10.37 23.04
CA ILE A 289 -2.34 -10.08 22.16
C ILE A 289 -3.11 -11.38 21.93
N ARG A 290 -4.45 -11.29 21.93
CA ARG A 290 -5.34 -12.40 21.61
C ARG A 290 -5.14 -12.82 20.14
N ASP A 291 -5.03 -14.11 19.87
CA ASP A 291 -4.78 -14.68 18.52
C ASP A 291 -5.70 -15.86 18.20
N ASP A 292 -6.98 -15.75 18.52
CA ASP A 292 -7.94 -16.85 18.39
C ASP A 292 -8.81 -16.77 17.13
N GLU A 293 -8.79 -15.64 16.43
CA GLU A 293 -9.39 -15.51 15.11
C GLU A 293 -8.37 -15.82 14.01
N LEU A 294 -8.84 -16.28 12.86
CA LEU A 294 -7.99 -16.50 11.68
C LEU A 294 -7.26 -15.19 11.31
N ASP A 295 -6.03 -15.32 10.82
CA ASP A 295 -5.27 -14.19 10.31
C ASP A 295 -5.85 -13.74 8.97
N PRO A 296 -6.18 -12.44 8.79
CA PRO A 296 -6.84 -11.96 7.59
C PRO A 296 -5.99 -12.10 6.31
N TYR A 297 -4.67 -12.31 6.45
CA TYR A 297 -3.77 -12.56 5.31
C TYR A 297 -3.66 -14.05 4.92
N ILE A 298 -4.35 -14.95 5.61
CA ILE A 298 -4.36 -16.38 5.23
C ILE A 298 -5.27 -16.56 4.01
N VAL A 299 -4.64 -16.60 2.84
CA VAL A 299 -5.24 -16.98 1.55
C VAL A 299 -4.61 -18.30 1.06
N PRO A 300 -5.23 -19.02 0.11
CA PRO A 300 -4.72 -20.32 -0.35
C PRO A 300 -3.25 -20.30 -0.77
N GLU A 301 -2.85 -19.30 -1.54
CA GLU A 301 -1.49 -19.14 -2.08
C GLU A 301 -0.43 -18.97 -0.97
N VAL A 302 -0.81 -18.32 0.13
CA VAL A 302 0.07 -18.08 1.28
C VAL A 302 0.07 -19.29 2.21
N SER A 303 -1.07 -19.95 2.37
CA SER A 303 -1.27 -21.08 3.28
C SER A 303 -0.32 -22.25 3.00
N GLU A 304 -0.04 -22.52 1.73
CA GLU A 304 0.86 -23.59 1.29
C GLU A 304 2.34 -23.28 1.59
N ILE A 305 2.70 -21.99 1.66
CA ILE A 305 4.08 -21.54 1.87
C ILE A 305 4.46 -21.55 3.35
N ILE A 306 3.52 -21.22 4.25
CA ILE A 306 3.74 -21.17 5.70
C ILE A 306 4.46 -22.42 6.24
N PRO A 307 4.02 -23.68 5.98
CA PRO A 307 4.70 -24.86 6.51
C PRO A 307 6.09 -25.06 5.92
N VAL A 308 6.32 -24.65 4.66
CA VAL A 308 7.63 -24.73 4.00
C VAL A 308 8.61 -23.78 4.67
N PHE A 309 8.20 -22.52 4.87
CA PHE A 309 9.01 -21.53 5.57
C PHE A 309 9.26 -21.96 7.03
N ALA A 310 8.23 -22.41 7.76
CA ALA A 310 8.37 -22.84 9.15
C ALA A 310 9.42 -23.95 9.29
N GLN A 311 9.37 -24.98 8.42
CA GLN A 311 10.35 -26.06 8.44
C GLN A 311 11.78 -25.56 8.24
N ILE A 312 11.99 -24.65 7.29
CA ILE A 312 13.30 -24.05 7.00
C ILE A 312 13.74 -23.23 8.21
N TRP A 313 12.94 -22.23 8.58
CA TRP A 313 13.21 -21.31 9.67
C TRP A 313 13.57 -22.05 10.94
N ASP A 314 12.72 -22.97 11.40
CA ASP A 314 12.90 -23.70 12.66
C ASP A 314 14.11 -24.64 12.67
N SER A 315 14.59 -25.06 11.50
CA SER A 315 15.80 -25.89 11.37
C SER A 315 17.11 -25.08 11.41
N MET A 316 17.05 -23.76 11.21
CA MET A 316 18.24 -22.91 11.15
C MET A 316 18.87 -22.75 12.53
N LYS A 317 20.18 -23.04 12.63
CA LYS A 317 20.97 -22.81 13.85
C LYS A 317 21.14 -21.32 14.16
N GLU A 318 21.40 -20.54 13.12
CA GLU A 318 21.49 -19.08 13.16
C GLU A 318 20.35 -18.52 12.32
N LYS A 319 19.55 -17.63 12.91
CA LYS A 319 18.33 -17.10 12.29
C LYS A 319 18.69 -15.92 11.39
N ASP A 320 18.83 -16.18 10.10
CA ASP A 320 18.94 -15.16 9.05
C ASP A 320 17.68 -15.19 8.17
N ILE A 321 16.94 -14.08 8.13
CA ILE A 321 15.67 -14.03 7.40
C ILE A 321 15.86 -14.03 5.88
N TYR A 322 16.94 -13.43 5.37
CA TYR A 322 17.19 -13.36 3.94
C TYR A 322 17.58 -14.74 3.40
N ASP A 323 18.41 -15.49 4.14
CA ASP A 323 18.72 -16.87 3.79
C ASP A 323 17.47 -17.77 3.85
N ALA A 324 16.59 -17.57 4.85
CA ALA A 324 15.34 -18.30 4.95
C ALA A 324 14.39 -17.99 3.78
N LEU A 325 14.32 -16.74 3.32
CA LEU A 325 13.55 -16.33 2.14
C LEU A 325 14.07 -17.02 0.88
N VAL A 326 15.40 -17.03 0.67
CA VAL A 326 16.04 -17.68 -0.50
C VAL A 326 15.79 -19.18 -0.50
N GLN A 327 15.98 -19.86 0.63
CA GLN A 327 15.74 -21.30 0.74
C GLN A 327 14.26 -21.65 0.51
N THR A 328 13.35 -20.81 1.01
CA THR A 328 11.91 -20.98 0.79
C THR A 328 11.57 -20.82 -0.69
N TYR A 329 12.09 -19.78 -1.34
CA TYR A 329 11.92 -19.56 -2.76
C TYR A 329 12.42 -20.76 -3.57
N ASN A 330 13.68 -21.17 -3.37
CA ASN A 330 14.29 -22.29 -4.11
C ASN A 330 13.56 -23.63 -3.92
N LYS A 331 12.95 -23.85 -2.75
CA LYS A 331 12.17 -25.06 -2.49
C LYS A 331 10.81 -25.05 -3.20
N LEU A 332 10.21 -23.87 -3.39
CA LEU A 332 8.92 -23.70 -4.08
C LEU A 332 9.07 -23.59 -5.60
N THR A 333 10.22 -23.10 -6.05
CA THR A 333 10.59 -23.00 -7.47
C THR A 333 11.96 -23.65 -7.66
N PRO A 334 12.01 -24.99 -7.79
CA PRO A 334 13.26 -25.68 -8.08
C PRO A 334 13.80 -25.15 -9.41
N ILE A 335 15.07 -24.72 -9.41
CA ILE A 335 15.78 -24.42 -10.65
C ILE A 335 15.86 -25.75 -11.44
N VAL A 336 15.18 -25.82 -12.58
CA VAL A 336 15.22 -26.97 -13.51
C VAL A 336 16.46 -26.89 -14.37
#